data_AF-A0A2V9JY40-F1
#
_entry.id   AF-A0A2V9JY40-F1
#
_cell.length_a   1.000
_cell.length_b   1.000
_cell.length_c   1.000
_cell.angle_alpha   90.00
_cell.angle_beta   90.00
_cell.angle_gamma   90.00
#
_symmetry.space_group_name_H-M   'P 1'
#
loop_
_entity.id
_entity.type
_entity.pdbx_description
1 polymer ?
#
loop_
_entity_poly.entity_id
_entity_poly.type
_entity_poly.pdbx_seq_one_letter_code
_entity_poly.pdbx_strand_id
1 'polypeptide(L)' 'IRRKWESQIPLGRMGEPRELAALIAFLVSERASYITGTTIAVDGGFCRSLL' A
#
# COMPACT_ATOMS: atom_id res chain seq x y z
N ILE A 1 -17.16 -11.88 -6.53
CA ILE A 1 -16.33 -10.69 -6.90
C ILE A 1 -15.11 -10.59 -5.98
N ARG A 2 -15.29 -10.49 -4.65
CA ARG A 2 -14.19 -10.37 -3.67
C ARG A 2 -13.06 -11.43 -3.80
N ARG A 3 -13.40 -12.72 -3.86
CA ARG A 3 -12.43 -13.82 -4.09
C ARG A 3 -11.56 -13.66 -5.35
N LYS A 4 -12.08 -13.03 -6.40
CA LYS A 4 -11.34 -12.79 -7.67
C LYS A 4 -10.29 -11.69 -7.52
N TRP A 5 -10.52 -10.72 -6.63
CA TRP A 5 -9.53 -9.70 -6.30
C TRP A 5 -8.47 -10.25 -5.36
N GLU A 6 -8.89 -10.95 -4.30
CA GLU A 6 -7.98 -11.56 -3.33
C GLU A 6 -7.00 -12.54 -3.98
N SER A 7 -7.42 -13.31 -4.99
CA SER A 7 -6.53 -14.22 -5.73
C SER A 7 -5.49 -13.51 -6.61
N GLN A 8 -5.66 -12.22 -6.90
CA GLN A 8 -4.71 -11.42 -7.67
C GLN A 8 -3.77 -10.61 -6.78
N ILE A 9 -4.06 -10.52 -5.48
CA ILE A 9 -3.21 -9.86 -4.49
C ILE A 9 -2.24 -10.93 -3.95
N PRO A 10 -0.91 -10.75 -4.05
CA PRO A 10 0.07 -11.68 -3.50
C PRO A 10 -0.10 -11.98 -2.01
N LEU A 11 -0.49 -10.99 -1.20
CA LEU A 11 -0.85 -11.21 0.22
C LEU A 11 -2.13 -12.06 0.42
N GLY A 12 -2.85 -12.40 -0.66
CA GLY A 12 -4.02 -13.28 -0.63
C GLY A 12 -5.26 -12.69 0.03
N ARG A 13 -5.26 -11.39 0.35
CA ARG A 13 -6.35 -10.70 1.03
C ARG A 13 -6.45 -9.24 0.62
N MET A 14 -7.63 -8.66 0.83
CA MET A 14 -7.78 -7.21 0.80
C MET A 14 -7.02 -6.56 1.96
N GLY A 15 -6.43 -5.39 1.70
CA GLY A 15 -5.86 -4.54 2.73
C GLY A 15 -6.94 -4.00 3.67
N GLU A 16 -6.54 -3.72 4.91
CA GLU A 16 -7.40 -3.09 5.91
C GLU A 16 -7.09 -1.58 5.99
N PRO A 17 -8.09 -0.72 6.30
CA PRO A 17 -7.88 0.73 6.34
C PRO A 17 -6.72 1.18 7.24
N ARG A 18 -6.45 0.43 8.32
CA ARG A 18 -5.35 0.73 9.24
C ARG A 18 -3.96 0.59 8.61
N GLU A 19 -3.81 -0.26 7.61
CA GLU A 19 -2.53 -0.47 6.91
C GLU A 19 -2.18 0.73 6.04
N LEU A 20 -3.18 1.30 5.34
CA LEU A 20 -3.05 2.57 4.64
C LEU A 20 -2.80 3.72 5.62
N ALA A 21 -3.56 3.79 6.71
CA ALA A 21 -3.42 4.82 7.72
C ALA A 21 -2.03 4.84 8.36
N ALA A 22 -1.39 3.67 8.54
CA ALA A 22 -0.04 3.57 9.06
C ALA A 22 0.99 4.25 8.14
N LEU A 23 0.89 4.04 6.82
CA LEU A 23 1.76 4.75 5.86
C LEU A 23 1.50 6.26 5.91
N ILE A 24 0.23 6.69 5.93
CA ILE A 24 -0.11 8.11 6.01
C ILE A 24 0.49 8.74 7.28
N ALA A 25 0.34 8.09 8.43
CA ALA A 25 0.90 8.57 9.69
C ALA A 25 2.43 8.69 9.63
N PHE A 26 3.11 7.76 8.95
CA PHE A 26 4.54 7.86 8.70
C PHE A 26 4.88 9.06 7.79
N LEU A 27 4.18 9.22 6.66
CA LEU A 27 4.43 10.27 5.67
C LEU A 27 4.19 11.68 6.23
N VAL A 28 3.25 11.85 7.16
CA VAL A 28 2.98 13.12 7.84
C VAL A 28 3.99 13.41 8.96
N SER A 29 4.79 12.43 9.37
CA SER A 29 5.79 12.61 10.43
C SER A 29 7.10 13.18 9.90
N GLU A 30 7.90 13.79 10.80
CA GLU A 30 9.27 14.26 10.52
C GLU A 30 10.20 13.18 9.94
N ARG A 31 9.89 11.90 10.16
CA ARG A 31 10.69 10.78 9.64
C ARG A 31 10.64 10.67 8.12
N ALA A 32 9.65 11.27 7.47
CA ALA A 32 9.48 11.27 6.03
C ALA A 32 9.95 12.58 5.37
N SER A 33 10.74 13.40 6.05
CA SER A 33 11.11 14.77 5.63
C SER A 33 11.79 14.88 4.26
N TYR A 34 12.34 13.80 3.73
CA TYR A 34 12.98 13.75 2.40
C TYR A 34 12.17 12.94 1.35
N ILE A 35 10.96 12.52 1.70
CA ILE A 35 10.09 11.75 0.80
C ILE A 35 9.07 12.71 0.18
N THR A 36 9.20 12.96 -1.12
CA THR A 36 8.27 13.79 -1.88
C THR A 36 8.26 13.38 -3.35
N GLY A 37 7.22 13.77 -4.09
CA GLY A 37 7.14 13.56 -5.54
C GLY A 37 7.01 12.09 -5.98
N THR A 38 6.60 11.20 -5.07
CA THR A 38 6.51 9.76 -5.34
C THR A 38 5.11 9.20 -5.04
N THR A 39 4.79 8.09 -5.70
CA THR A 39 3.59 7.28 -5.43
C THR A 39 4.01 5.99 -4.76
N ILE A 40 3.46 5.70 -3.59
CA ILE A 40 3.76 4.48 -2.82
C ILE A 40 2.51 3.58 -2.83
N ALA A 41 2.64 2.38 -3.39
CA ALA A 41 1.55 1.40 -3.41
C ALA A 41 1.36 0.74 -2.03
N VAL A 42 0.12 0.70 -1.55
CA VAL A 42 -0.29 -0.01 -0.32
C VAL A 42 -1.42 -0.97 -0.67
N ASP A 43 -1.10 -1.99 -1.45
CA ASP A 43 -2.10 -2.84 -2.11
C ASP A 43 -1.83 -4.35 -1.96
N GLY A 44 -0.90 -4.71 -1.09
CA GLY A 44 -0.49 -6.09 -0.88
C GLY A 44 0.19 -6.76 -2.07
N GLY A 45 0.72 -5.96 -3.00
CA GLY A 45 1.43 -6.41 -4.21
C GLY A 45 0.52 -6.57 -5.43
N PHE A 46 -0.68 -6.01 -5.40
CA PHE A 46 -1.64 -6.10 -6.52
C PHE A 46 -1.07 -5.47 -7.79
N CYS A 47 -0.55 -4.24 -7.70
CA CYS A 47 0.23 -3.63 -8.76
C CYS A 47 1.61 -4.27 -8.81
N ARG A 48 1.87 -5.00 -9.90
CA ARG A 48 3.20 -5.51 -10.23
C ARG A 48 4.06 -4.38 -10.79
N SER A 49 4.69 -3.62 -9.89
CA SER A 49 5.80 -2.72 -10.26
C SER A 49 7.04 -3.54 -10.58
N LEU A 50 7.74 -3.20 -11.65
CA LEU A 50 9.05 -3.75 -12.02
C LEU A 50 10.21 -2.94 -11.45
N LEU A 51 9.91 -1.76 -10.90
CA LEU A 51 10.83 -0.92 -10.13
C LEU A 51 10.67 -1.24 -8.64
#